data_AF-A0A8J9TQ12-F1
#
_entry.id   AF-A0A8J9TQ12-F1
#
_cell.length_a   1.000
_cell.length_b   1.000
_cell.length_c   1.000
_cell.angle_alpha   90.00
_cell.angle_beta   90.00
_cell.angle_gamma   90.00
#
_symmetry.space_group_name_H-M   'P 1'
#
loop_
_entity.id
_entity.type
_entity.pdbx_description
1 polymer ?
#
loop_
_entity_poly.entity_id
_entity_poly.type
_entity_poly.pdbx_seq_one_letter_code
_entity_poly.pdbx_strand_id
1 'polypeptide(L)'
;LLKPYFWPDATGPSDQTAFWNRIRAIATWICVFGSKACGLVSPLFLGWASTALAHQQYAQAIQYSVGYAALTFVGSTLKEGQSLVYLKVAQAAFVQLSETAFGHLHSLSLDWHLSKKMGEVLRSMDRGIAACDTLMKYLFLWLIPALIECIVVCIIFATYFQ
;
A
#
# COMPACT_ATOMS: atom_id res chain seq x y z
N LEU A 1 3.18 9.98 16.12
CA LEU A 1 4.21 9.35 15.25
C LEU A 1 3.64 8.75 13.97
N LEU A 2 2.50 8.04 13.98
CA LEU A 2 1.92 7.42 12.77
C LEU A 2 1.05 8.35 11.89
N LYS A 3 0.54 9.46 12.46
CA LYS A 3 -0.36 10.43 11.79
C LYS A 3 0.15 10.94 10.42
N PRO A 4 1.44 11.29 10.24
CA PRO A 4 1.99 11.76 8.94
C PRO A 4 1.75 10.80 7.78
N TYR A 5 1.59 9.51 8.09
CA TYR A 5 1.54 8.46 7.10
C TYR A 5 0.14 8.23 6.52
N PHE A 6 -0.88 8.41 7.35
CA PHE A 6 -2.28 8.26 6.96
C PHE A 6 -2.90 9.57 6.51
N TRP A 7 -2.43 10.65 7.11
CA TRP A 7 -3.01 11.97 6.95
C TRP A 7 -1.89 12.99 6.97
N PRO A 8 -1.20 13.17 5.83
CA PRO A 8 -0.16 14.16 5.73
C PRO A 8 -0.78 15.53 6.01
N ASP A 9 -0.45 16.12 7.14
CA ASP A 9 -0.82 17.50 7.46
C ASP A 9 -0.18 18.43 6.41
N ALA A 10 -0.75 19.61 6.19
CA ALA A 10 -0.25 20.55 5.18
C ALA A 10 1.23 20.88 5.43
N THR A 11 2.11 20.55 4.48
CA THR A 11 3.55 20.91 4.53
C THR A 11 3.82 22.35 4.08
N GLY A 12 2.78 23.14 3.79
CA GLY A 12 2.88 24.53 3.36
C GLY A 12 1.72 25.38 3.87
N PRO A 13 1.79 26.72 3.73
CA PRO A 13 0.83 27.67 4.32
C PRO A 13 -0.57 27.65 3.68
N SER A 14 -0.82 26.78 2.69
CA SER A 14 -2.09 26.68 1.98
C SER A 14 -2.78 25.33 2.21
N ASP A 15 -4.06 25.40 2.59
CA ASP A 15 -4.96 24.29 2.87
C ASP A 15 -5.17 23.35 1.64
N GLN A 16 -4.88 23.86 0.44
CA GLN A 16 -5.02 23.14 -0.83
C GLN A 16 -4.08 21.92 -0.96
N THR A 17 -2.90 21.96 -0.35
CA THR A 17 -1.93 20.86 -0.37
C THR A 17 -2.39 19.67 0.49
N ALA A 18 -3.13 19.94 1.57
CA ALA A 18 -3.71 18.90 2.44
C ALA A 18 -4.84 18.14 1.73
N PHE A 19 -5.67 18.85 0.95
CA PHE A 19 -6.73 18.22 0.15
C PHE A 19 -6.18 17.22 -0.88
N TRP A 20 -5.14 17.60 -1.62
CA TRP A 20 -4.46 16.72 -2.58
C TRP A 20 -3.84 15.48 -1.92
N ASN A 21 -3.30 15.61 -0.71
CA ASN A 21 -2.73 14.50 0.03
C ASN A 21 -3.80 13.51 0.53
N ARG A 22 -4.96 14.01 0.96
CA ARG A 22 -6.11 13.18 1.36
C ARG A 22 -6.70 12.42 0.17
N ILE A 23 -6.82 13.07 -0.99
CA ILE A 23 -7.24 12.40 -2.24
C ILE A 23 -6.27 11.29 -2.62
N ARG A 24 -4.95 11.51 -2.51
CA ARG A 24 -3.94 10.48 -2.80
C ARG A 24 -4.02 9.29 -1.86
N ALA A 25 -4.26 9.53 -0.57
CA ALA A 25 -4.45 8.47 0.42
C ALA A 25 -5.69 7.62 0.09
N ILE A 26 -6.82 8.27 -0.20
CA ILE A 26 -8.07 7.59 -0.60
C ILE A 26 -7.89 6.82 -1.91
N ALA A 27 -7.25 7.44 -2.91
CA ALA A 27 -6.94 6.78 -4.19
C ALA A 27 -6.04 5.55 -4.01
N THR A 28 -5.11 5.59 -3.05
CA THR A 28 -4.28 4.42 -2.72
C THR A 28 -5.13 3.28 -2.18
N TRP A 29 -6.03 3.54 -1.24
CA TRP A 29 -6.95 2.53 -0.70
C TRP A 29 -7.90 1.97 -1.76
N ILE A 30 -8.44 2.82 -2.64
CA ILE A 30 -9.29 2.38 -3.76
C ILE A 30 -8.50 1.50 -4.73
N CYS A 31 -7.25 1.87 -5.05
CA CYS A 31 -6.39 1.09 -5.94
C CYS A 31 -6.00 -0.26 -5.32
N VAL A 32 -5.69 -0.31 -4.02
CA VAL A 32 -5.44 -1.54 -3.26
C VAL A 32 -6.64 -2.48 -3.37
N PHE A 33 -7.82 -1.95 -3.03
CA PHE A 33 -9.03 -2.74 -2.98
C PHE A 33 -9.43 -3.23 -4.38
N GLY A 34 -9.30 -2.38 -5.39
CA GLY A 34 -9.53 -2.72 -6.80
C GLY A 34 -8.56 -3.80 -7.31
N SER A 35 -7.26 -3.67 -7.05
CA SER A 35 -6.26 -4.68 -7.44
C SER A 35 -6.53 -6.03 -6.78
N LYS A 36 -6.86 -6.04 -5.49
CA LYS A 36 -7.19 -7.26 -4.74
C LYS A 36 -8.51 -7.88 -5.21
N ALA A 37 -9.52 -7.08 -5.52
CA ALA A 37 -10.77 -7.56 -6.09
C ALA A 37 -10.53 -8.22 -7.47
N CYS A 38 -9.73 -7.61 -8.34
CA CYS A 38 -9.35 -8.23 -9.62
C CYS A 38 -8.60 -9.55 -9.41
N GLY A 39 -7.71 -9.62 -8.43
CA GLY A 39 -6.99 -10.85 -8.07
C GLY A 39 -7.89 -11.96 -7.52
N LEU A 40 -8.93 -11.61 -6.76
CA LEU A 40 -9.91 -12.54 -6.22
C LEU A 40 -10.89 -13.05 -7.29
N VAL A 41 -11.23 -12.21 -8.26
CA VAL A 41 -12.19 -12.54 -9.33
C VAL A 41 -11.53 -13.33 -10.47
N SER A 42 -10.23 -13.15 -10.72
CA SER A 42 -9.53 -13.85 -11.80
C SER A 42 -9.64 -15.39 -11.73
N PRO A 43 -9.44 -16.10 -10.59
CA PRO A 43 -9.57 -17.55 -10.57
C PRO A 43 -11.00 -18.05 -10.87
N LEU A 44 -12.04 -17.24 -10.61
CA LEU A 44 -13.42 -17.60 -10.95
C LEU A 44 -13.63 -17.66 -12.46
N PHE A 45 -13.03 -16.73 -13.21
CA PHE A 45 -13.05 -16.75 -14.69
C PHE A 45 -12.35 -17.99 -15.24
N LEU A 46 -11.27 -18.42 -14.61
CA LEU A 46 -10.58 -19.66 -14.97
C LEU A 46 -11.48 -20.89 -14.70
N GLY A 47 -12.24 -20.88 -13.61
CA GLY A 47 -13.25 -21.91 -13.30
C GLY A 47 -14.38 -21.98 -14.34
N TRP A 48 -14.87 -20.84 -14.83
CA TRP A 48 -15.86 -20.82 -15.91
C TRP A 48 -15.26 -21.25 -17.26
N ALA A 49 -14.02 -20.88 -17.54
CA ALA A 49 -13.32 -21.32 -18.74
C ALA A 49 -13.17 -22.85 -18.77
N SER A 50 -12.78 -23.48 -17.66
CA SER A 50 -12.64 -24.93 -17.57
C SER A 50 -13.99 -25.64 -17.68
N THR A 51 -15.04 -25.08 -17.10
CA THR A 51 -16.41 -25.61 -17.19
C THR A 51 -16.94 -25.51 -18.63
N ALA A 52 -16.73 -24.39 -19.32
CA ALA A 52 -17.13 -24.22 -20.73
C ALA A 52 -16.38 -25.19 -21.66
N LEU A 53 -15.10 -25.46 -21.38
CA LEU A 53 -14.30 -26.44 -22.10
C LEU A 53 -14.81 -27.87 -21.89
N ALA A 54 -15.19 -28.21 -20.66
CA ALA A 54 -15.80 -29.52 -20.35
C ALA A 54 -17.10 -29.77 -21.13
N HIS A 55 -17.89 -28.72 -21.38
CA HIS A 55 -19.13 -28.79 -22.19
C HIS A 55 -18.89 -28.66 -23.71
N GLN A 56 -17.63 -28.75 -24.18
CA GLN A 56 -17.23 -28.58 -25.58
C GLN A 56 -17.62 -27.22 -26.21
N GLN A 57 -17.83 -26.19 -25.39
CA GLN A 57 -18.15 -24.83 -25.86
C GLN A 57 -16.88 -24.01 -26.04
N TYR A 58 -16.12 -24.31 -27.10
CA TYR A 58 -14.81 -23.71 -27.35
C TYR A 58 -14.83 -22.18 -27.46
N ALA A 59 -15.88 -21.61 -28.08
CA ALA A 59 -16.00 -20.16 -28.24
C ALA A 59 -16.10 -19.42 -26.89
N GLN A 60 -16.89 -19.96 -25.95
CA GLN A 60 -17.03 -19.38 -24.61
C GLN A 60 -15.79 -19.61 -23.75
N ALA A 61 -15.15 -20.79 -23.87
CA ALA A 61 -13.92 -21.09 -23.15
C ALA A 61 -12.78 -20.10 -23.51
N ILE A 62 -12.66 -19.72 -24.78
CA ILE A 62 -11.69 -18.71 -25.23
C ILE A 62 -12.02 -17.33 -24.63
N GLN A 63 -13.29 -16.92 -24.65
CA GLN A 63 -13.72 -15.63 -24.07
C GLN A 63 -13.39 -15.52 -22.58
N TYR A 64 -13.69 -16.55 -21.79
CA TYR A 64 -13.36 -16.56 -20.35
C TYR A 64 -11.86 -16.61 -20.08
N SER A 65 -11.09 -17.31 -20.93
CA SER A 65 -9.62 -17.37 -20.82
C SER A 65 -8.98 -16.01 -21.09
N VAL A 66 -9.46 -15.27 -22.09
CA VAL A 66 -9.03 -13.90 -22.36
C VAL A 66 -9.41 -12.97 -21.21
N GLY A 67 -10.61 -13.13 -20.64
CA GLY A 67 -11.06 -12.39 -19.45
C GLY A 67 -10.14 -12.60 -18.24
N TYR A 68 -9.75 -13.85 -17.97
CA TYR A 68 -8.78 -14.19 -16.92
C TYR A 68 -7.42 -13.49 -17.12
N ALA A 69 -6.88 -13.57 -18.34
CA ALA A 69 -5.59 -12.96 -18.67
C ALA A 69 -5.65 -11.42 -18.51
N ALA A 70 -6.74 -10.80 -18.99
CA ALA A 70 -6.95 -9.36 -18.87
C ALA A 70 -7.06 -8.92 -17.40
N LEU A 71 -7.85 -9.62 -16.58
CA LEU A 71 -8.00 -9.30 -15.15
C LEU A 71 -6.69 -9.44 -14.38
N THR A 72 -5.89 -10.46 -14.70
CA THR A 72 -4.58 -10.67 -14.07
C THR A 72 -3.60 -9.56 -14.44
N PHE A 73 -3.59 -9.16 -15.72
CA PHE A 73 -2.76 -8.05 -16.20
C PHE A 73 -3.15 -6.71 -15.57
N VAL A 74 -4.45 -6.42 -15.51
CA VAL A 74 -4.98 -5.20 -14.88
C VAL A 74 -4.68 -5.20 -13.38
N GLY A 75 -4.89 -6.32 -12.69
CA GLY A 75 -4.60 -6.46 -11.27
C GLY A 75 -3.13 -6.21 -10.95
N SER A 76 -2.22 -6.74 -11.77
CA SER A 76 -0.77 -6.51 -11.66
C SER A 76 -0.40 -5.04 -11.91
N THR A 77 -0.94 -4.44 -12.95
CA THR A 77 -0.68 -3.03 -13.30
C THR A 77 -1.17 -2.08 -12.21
N LEU A 78 -2.34 -2.32 -11.64
CA LEU A 78 -2.87 -1.54 -10.52
C LEU A 78 -1.99 -1.66 -9.27
N LYS A 79 -1.45 -2.86 -9.00
CA LYS A 79 -0.54 -3.10 -7.87
C LYS A 79 0.77 -2.31 -8.00
N GLU A 80 1.34 -2.25 -9.21
CA GLU A 80 2.51 -1.41 -9.49
C GLU A 80 2.17 0.09 -9.40
N GLY A 81 1.03 0.49 -9.96
CA GLY A 81 0.54 1.88 -9.89
C GLY A 81 0.34 2.36 -8.45
N GLN A 82 -0.24 1.52 -7.59
CA GLN A 82 -0.36 1.78 -6.15
C GLN A 82 0.99 2.05 -5.49
N SER A 83 2.01 1.25 -5.82
CA SER A 83 3.36 1.41 -5.27
C SER A 83 3.99 2.75 -5.66
N LEU A 84 3.73 3.21 -6.89
CA LEU A 84 4.19 4.52 -7.38
C LEU A 84 3.48 5.69 -6.68
N VAL A 85 2.17 5.59 -6.49
CA VAL A 85 1.39 6.62 -5.78
C VAL A 85 1.85 6.72 -4.33
N TYR A 86 2.07 5.57 -3.70
CA TYR A 86 2.52 5.48 -2.32
C TYR A 86 3.89 6.09 -2.07
N LEU A 87 4.82 5.97 -3.03
CA LEU A 87 6.17 6.52 -2.91
C LEU A 87 6.15 8.02 -2.57
N LYS A 88 5.21 8.79 -3.15
CA LYS A 88 5.07 10.22 -2.84
C LYS A 88 4.57 10.48 -1.41
N VAL A 89 3.70 9.61 -0.90
CA VAL A 89 3.19 9.70 0.48
C VAL A 89 4.30 9.36 1.49
N ALA A 90 5.06 8.30 1.21
CA ALA A 90 6.21 7.88 2.02
C ALA A 90 7.27 8.99 2.11
N GLN A 91 7.59 9.65 0.98
CA GLN A 91 8.52 10.78 0.95
C GLN A 91 8.05 11.97 1.80
N ALA A 92 6.76 12.32 1.73
CA ALA A 92 6.22 13.41 2.54
C ALA A 92 6.26 13.07 4.05
N ALA A 93 5.90 11.84 4.41
CA ALA A 93 5.98 11.36 5.80
C ALA A 93 7.43 11.34 6.32
N PHE A 94 8.39 10.95 5.47
CA PHE A 94 9.81 10.96 5.80
C PHE A 94 10.29 12.38 6.15
N VAL A 95 9.95 13.38 5.35
CA VAL A 95 10.37 14.77 5.60
C VAL A 95 9.79 15.29 6.92
N GLN A 96 8.49 15.08 7.17
CA GLN A 96 7.83 15.52 8.41
C GLN A 96 8.43 14.85 9.66
N LEU A 97 8.72 13.55 9.58
CA LEU A 97 9.27 12.81 10.70
C LEU A 97 10.72 13.23 10.99
N SER A 98 11.51 13.45 9.94
CA SER A 98 12.88 13.97 10.03
C SER A 98 12.91 15.37 10.62
N GLU A 99 12.02 16.27 10.18
CA GLU A 99 11.91 17.63 10.73
C GLU A 99 11.55 17.61 12.22
N THR A 100 10.57 16.79 12.61
CA THR A 100 10.14 16.68 14.00
C THR A 100 11.25 16.10 14.89
N ALA A 101 11.93 15.05 14.43
CA ALA A 101 13.02 14.41 15.15
C ALA A 101 14.24 15.33 15.28
N PHE A 102 14.59 16.04 14.20
CA PHE A 102 15.69 17.01 14.20
C PHE A 102 15.37 18.22 15.09
N GLY A 103 14.15 18.76 15.00
CA GLY A 103 13.69 19.84 15.87
C GLY A 103 13.74 19.46 17.35
N HIS A 104 13.35 18.23 17.68
CA HIS A 104 13.51 17.71 19.04
C HIS A 104 14.99 17.64 19.43
N LEU A 105 15.86 17.06 18.58
CA LEU A 105 17.30 16.98 18.85
C LEU A 105 17.95 18.35 19.08
N HIS A 106 17.49 19.38 18.36
CA HIS A 106 17.99 20.75 18.50
C HIS A 106 17.54 21.41 19.80
N SER A 107 16.38 21.02 20.34
CA SER A 107 15.85 21.55 21.60
C SER A 107 16.53 21.01 22.87
N LEU A 108 17.44 20.04 22.75
CA LEU A 108 18.16 19.48 23.90
C LEU A 108 19.27 20.40 24.42
N SER A 109 19.67 20.19 25.68
CA SER A 109 20.68 21.00 26.34
C SER A 109 22.08 20.84 25.72
N LEU A 110 22.90 21.88 25.85
CA LEU A 110 24.28 21.89 25.38
C LEU A 110 25.12 20.76 26.01
N ASP A 111 24.90 20.44 27.29
CA ASP A 111 25.55 19.31 27.96
C ASP A 111 25.23 17.97 27.29
N TRP A 112 24.01 17.81 26.79
CA TRP A 112 23.64 16.63 26.03
C TRP A 112 24.39 16.56 24.69
N HIS A 113 24.47 17.68 23.96
CA HIS A 113 25.21 17.73 22.69
C HIS A 113 26.72 17.49 22.87
N LEU A 114 27.32 17.96 23.96
CA LEU A 114 28.74 17.78 24.26
C LEU A 114 29.08 16.34 24.71
N SER A 115 28.14 15.64 25.33
CA SER A 115 28.34 14.26 25.82
C SER A 115 28.12 13.16 24.79
N LYS A 116 27.55 13.47 23.61
CA LYS A 116 27.17 12.50 22.57
C LYS A 116 27.90 12.73 21.25
N LYS A 117 28.19 11.63 20.55
CA LYS A 117 28.67 11.68 19.15
C LYS A 117 27.51 11.99 18.22
N MET A 118 27.35 13.26 17.82
CA MET A 118 26.24 13.71 16.99
C MET A 118 26.07 12.92 15.68
N GLY A 119 27.16 12.49 15.04
CA GLY A 119 27.09 11.67 13.83
C GLY A 119 26.48 10.27 14.06
N GLU A 120 26.68 9.69 15.23
CA GLU A 120 26.07 8.40 15.60
C GLU A 120 24.57 8.57 15.89
N VAL A 121 24.19 9.67 16.54
CA VAL A 121 22.79 9.98 16.83
C VAL A 121 22.00 10.27 15.55
N LEU A 122 22.52 11.11 14.64
CA LEU A 122 21.88 11.37 13.34
C LEU A 122 21.72 10.09 12.53
N ARG A 123 22.75 9.24 12.49
CA ARG A 123 22.68 7.97 11.77
C ARG A 123 21.65 7.01 12.39
N SER A 124 21.52 7.00 13.71
CA SER A 124 20.49 6.23 14.42
C SER A 124 19.08 6.75 14.10
N MET A 125 18.91 8.07 14.06
CA MET A 125 17.66 8.73 13.66
C MET A 125 17.27 8.35 12.22
N ASP A 126 18.17 8.53 11.25
CA ASP A 126 17.90 8.21 9.84
C ASP A 126 17.52 6.73 9.65
N ARG A 127 18.25 5.82 10.31
CA ARG A 127 17.94 4.39 10.30
C ARG A 127 16.58 4.09 10.94
N GLY A 128 16.26 4.75 12.05
CA GLY A 128 14.98 4.61 12.74
C GLY A 128 13.82 5.04 11.85
N ILE A 129 13.95 6.20 11.18
CA ILE A 129 12.93 6.71 10.25
C ILE A 129 12.77 5.77 9.05
N ALA A 130 13.86 5.30 8.45
CA ALA A 130 13.81 4.34 7.34
C ALA A 130 13.16 3.00 7.73
N ALA A 131 13.41 2.53 8.96
CA ALA A 131 12.76 1.33 9.49
C ALA A 131 11.25 1.56 9.69
N CYS A 132 10.85 2.72 10.23
CA CYS A 132 9.44 3.09 10.36
C CYS A 132 8.72 3.13 9.01
N ASP A 133 9.33 3.71 7.98
CA ASP A 133 8.75 3.74 6.63
C ASP A 133 8.57 2.33 6.07
N THR A 134 9.59 1.48 6.20
CA THR A 134 9.53 0.08 5.73
C THR A 134 8.43 -0.71 6.44
N LEU A 135 8.32 -0.58 7.77
CA LEU A 135 7.29 -1.26 8.57
C LEU A 135 5.90 -0.82 8.16
N MET A 136 5.72 0.48 7.96
CA MET A 136 4.45 1.04 7.54
C MET A 136 4.06 0.58 6.13
N LYS A 137 5.01 0.59 5.18
CA LYS A 137 4.84 0.00 3.85
C LYS A 137 4.38 -1.43 3.88
N TYR A 138 5.04 -2.25 4.69
CA TYR A 138 4.68 -3.65 4.83
C TYR A 138 3.27 -3.82 5.42
N LEU A 139 2.98 -3.11 6.50
CA LEU A 139 1.72 -3.26 7.23
C LEU A 139 0.51 -2.85 6.37
N PHE A 140 0.60 -1.73 5.63
CA PHE A 140 -0.52 -1.19 4.86
C PHE A 140 -0.67 -1.78 3.46
N LEU A 141 0.42 -1.99 2.74
CA LEU A 141 0.32 -2.45 1.34
C LEU A 141 0.31 -3.98 1.23
N TRP A 142 0.79 -4.69 2.24
CA TRP A 142 0.96 -6.15 2.16
C TRP A 142 0.16 -6.89 3.22
N LEU A 143 0.37 -6.59 4.51
CA LEU A 143 -0.23 -7.36 5.61
C LEU A 143 -1.76 -7.20 5.66
N ILE A 144 -2.27 -5.98 5.79
CA ILE A 144 -3.71 -5.73 5.90
C ILE A 144 -4.46 -6.26 4.67
N PRO A 145 -4.03 -5.97 3.42
CA PRO A 145 -4.70 -6.49 2.24
C PRO A 145 -4.67 -8.02 2.15
N ALA A 146 -3.56 -8.65 2.55
CA ALA A 146 -3.45 -10.11 2.57
C ALA A 146 -4.37 -10.77 3.60
N LEU A 147 -4.54 -10.16 4.78
CA LEU A 147 -5.47 -10.66 5.79
C LEU A 147 -6.93 -10.60 5.30
N ILE A 148 -7.31 -9.48 4.69
CA ILE A 148 -8.65 -9.31 4.09
C ILE A 148 -8.85 -10.33 2.97
N GLU A 149 -7.88 -10.48 2.08
CA GLU A 149 -7.91 -11.44 0.97
C GLU A 149 -8.09 -12.87 1.49
N CYS A 150 -7.35 -13.26 2.53
CA CYS A 150 -7.47 -14.56 3.17
C CYS A 150 -8.90 -14.82 3.69
N ILE A 151 -9.49 -13.86 4.39
CA ILE A 151 -10.87 -13.96 4.90
C ILE A 151 -11.86 -14.14 3.76
N VAL A 152 -11.74 -13.33 2.69
CA VAL A 152 -12.64 -13.41 1.54
C VAL A 152 -12.51 -14.76 0.82
N VAL A 153 -11.29 -15.26 0.61
CA VAL A 153 -11.06 -16.59 0.02
C VAL A 153 -11.71 -17.68 0.86
N CYS A 154 -11.55 -17.65 2.19
CA CYS A 154 -12.21 -18.62 3.07
C CYS A 154 -13.73 -18.60 2.93
N ILE A 155 -14.35 -17.42 2.82
CA ILE A 155 -15.81 -17.29 2.62
C ILE A 155 -16.24 -17.86 1.25
N ILE A 156 -15.49 -17.56 0.19
CA ILE A 156 -15.76 -18.09 -1.16
C ILE A 156 -15.69 -19.62 -1.14
N PHE A 157 -14.64 -20.20 -0.57
CA PHE A 157 -14.53 -21.66 -0.47
C PHE A 157 -15.66 -22.29 0.33
N ALA A 158 -16.04 -21.69 1.47
CA ALA A 158 -17.11 -22.22 2.32
C ALA A 158 -18.49 -22.21 1.63
N THR A 159 -18.75 -21.23 0.75
CA THR A 159 -20.05 -21.07 0.08
C THR A 159 -20.14 -21.79 -1.27
N TYR A 160 -19.04 -21.88 -2.01
CA TYR A 160 -19.02 -22.41 -3.38
C TYR A 160 -18.71 -23.92 -3.45
N PHE A 161 -18.12 -24.50 -2.40
CA PHE A 161 -17.78 -25.93 -2.30
C PHE A 161 -18.64 -26.71 -1.27
N GLN A 162 -19.82 -26.20 -0.92
CA GLN A 162 -20.89 -27.00 -0.29
C GLN A 162 -21.62 -27.83 -1.35
#